data_AF-H0W627-F1
#
_entry.id   AF-H0W627-F1
#
_cell.length_a   1.000
_cell.length_b   1.000
_cell.length_c   1.000
_cell.angle_alpha   90.00
_cell.angle_beta   90.00
_cell.angle_gamma   90.00
#
_symmetry.space_group_name_H-M   'P 1'
#
loop_
_entity.id
_entity.type
_entity.pdbx_description
1 polymer ?
#
loop_
_entity_poly.entity_id
_entity_poly.type
_entity_poly.pdbx_seq_one_letter_code
_entity_poly.pdbx_strand_id
1 'polypeptide(L)'
;METLAMAPTFLSPSLSYLSLWASGVILAIVFLKLFHLLLRRHKLAKAMDNFPGPPTHWLFGHALEIQKTGSLDKMVSWAHQFPYAFPLWVGPFLGFLNIYEPDYAKAVYSRGDPKAPDVYSFFLQWIGKGLLVLEGSKWFQHRKLLTLGFHNDVLKPYVAVFTSSANAMLDKWEEKARENKSFDIFCDVGHMALDSLMKCTFGKGDSGLSYRDSSYYQTVADLTLLVQQRIDSFQYHNDFIYWITPHGRRFLQACQAAHDHTGAPSCGAY
;
A
#
# COMPACT_ATOMS: atom_id res chain seq x y z
N MET A 1 -43.62 -44.14 48.58
CA MET A 1 -42.16 -44.05 48.77
C MET A 1 -41.57 -43.56 47.47
N GLU A 2 -40.87 -42.43 47.56
CA GLU A 2 -40.43 -41.56 46.47
C GLU A 2 -39.43 -42.24 45.53
N THR A 3 -39.66 -42.14 44.22
CA THR A 3 -38.65 -42.41 43.20
C THR A 3 -38.00 -41.08 42.82
N LEU A 4 -36.79 -40.86 43.36
CA LEU A 4 -35.90 -39.76 43.00
C LEU A 4 -35.61 -39.76 41.50
N ALA A 5 -36.13 -38.76 40.79
CA ALA A 5 -35.73 -38.47 39.41
C ALA A 5 -34.31 -37.88 39.42
N MET A 6 -33.31 -38.66 38.96
CA MET A 6 -31.99 -38.12 38.64
C MET A 6 -32.11 -37.25 37.39
N ALA A 7 -32.06 -35.93 37.57
CA ALA A 7 -31.85 -34.99 36.48
C ALA A 7 -30.46 -35.22 35.86
N PRO A 8 -30.32 -35.17 34.52
CA PRO A 8 -29.02 -35.29 33.88
C PRO A 8 -28.19 -34.06 34.24
N THR A 9 -27.15 -34.25 35.03
CA THR A 9 -26.12 -33.25 35.27
C THR A 9 -25.34 -33.03 33.98
N PHE A 10 -25.75 -32.04 33.19
CA PHE A 10 -24.90 -31.47 32.16
C PHE A 10 -23.66 -30.91 32.85
N LEU A 11 -22.57 -31.67 32.83
CA LEU A 11 -21.23 -31.21 33.21
C LEU A 11 -20.92 -29.97 32.37
N SER A 12 -21.08 -28.79 32.94
CA SER A 12 -20.52 -27.57 32.38
C SER A 12 -19.01 -27.77 32.31
N PRO A 13 -18.38 -27.70 31.11
CA PRO A 13 -16.93 -27.84 31.04
C PRO A 13 -16.31 -26.76 31.93
N SER A 14 -15.47 -27.15 32.89
CA SER A 14 -14.82 -26.19 33.75
C SER A 14 -14.03 -25.21 32.88
N LEU A 15 -13.96 -23.94 33.31
CA LEU A 15 -13.28 -22.86 32.59
C LEU A 15 -11.84 -23.24 32.15
N SER A 16 -11.19 -24.13 32.90
CA SER A 16 -9.87 -24.72 32.60
C SER A 16 -9.85 -25.64 31.38
N TYR A 17 -10.87 -26.46 31.14
CA TYR A 17 -10.93 -27.29 29.92
C TYR A 17 -11.15 -26.42 28.69
N LEU A 18 -12.01 -25.40 28.79
CA LEU A 18 -12.25 -24.47 27.69
C LEU A 18 -10.99 -23.68 27.31
N SER A 19 -10.19 -23.23 28.29
CA SER A 19 -8.95 -22.51 28.01
C SER A 19 -7.86 -23.39 27.40
N LEU A 20 -7.78 -24.67 27.79
CA LEU A 20 -6.88 -25.66 27.19
C LEU A 20 -7.25 -25.95 25.73
N TRP A 21 -8.53 -26.18 25.44
CA TRP A 21 -9.01 -26.36 24.06
C TRP A 21 -8.75 -25.12 23.20
N ALA A 22 -9.04 -23.93 23.72
CA ALA A 22 -8.76 -22.68 23.01
C ALA A 22 -7.26 -22.51 22.69
N SER A 23 -6.39 -22.80 23.66
CA SER A 23 -4.94 -22.74 23.47
C SER A 23 -4.46 -23.76 22.44
N GLY A 24 -5.00 -24.98 22.46
CA GLY A 24 -4.70 -26.01 21.47
C GLY A 24 -5.13 -25.62 20.05
N VAL A 25 -6.33 -25.03 19.90
CA VAL A 25 -6.81 -24.53 18.60
C VAL A 25 -5.94 -23.37 18.09
N ILE A 26 -5.56 -22.43 18.96
CA ILE A 26 -4.66 -21.32 18.59
C ILE A 26 -3.32 -21.86 18.11
N LEU A 27 -2.70 -22.79 18.85
CA LEU A 27 -1.44 -23.40 18.46
C LEU A 27 -1.55 -24.14 17.12
N ALA A 28 -2.64 -24.87 16.88
CA ALA A 28 -2.88 -25.54 15.61
C ALA A 28 -3.00 -24.54 14.45
N ILE A 29 -3.72 -23.43 14.64
CA ILE A 29 -3.86 -22.37 13.61
C ILE A 29 -2.49 -21.72 13.32
N VAL A 30 -1.72 -21.40 14.36
CA VAL A 30 -0.37 -20.82 14.22
C VAL A 30 0.55 -21.79 13.47
N PHE A 31 0.51 -23.08 13.83
CA PHE A 31 1.29 -24.11 13.15
C PHE A 31 0.92 -24.23 11.67
N LEU A 32 -0.38 -24.30 11.34
CA LEU A 32 -0.86 -24.37 9.97
C LEU A 32 -0.46 -23.13 9.15
N LYS A 33 -0.59 -21.93 9.74
CA LYS A 33 -0.13 -20.67 9.12
C LYS A 33 1.37 -20.69 8.85
N LEU A 34 2.17 -21.09 9.84
CA LEU A 34 3.63 -21.16 9.70
C LEU A 34 4.03 -22.20 8.64
N PHE A 35 3.44 -23.39 8.67
CA PHE A 35 3.67 -24.43 7.67
C PHE A 35 3.35 -23.93 6.26
N HIS A 36 2.22 -23.25 6.07
CA HIS A 36 1.86 -22.65 4.79
C HIS A 36 2.87 -21.59 4.32
N LEU A 37 3.33 -20.72 5.22
CA LEU A 37 4.35 -19.71 4.92
C LEU A 37 5.70 -20.33 4.55
N LEU A 38 6.11 -21.40 5.22
CA LEU A 38 7.34 -22.13 4.91
C LEU A 38 7.25 -22.84 3.55
N LEU A 39 6.12 -23.48 3.24
CA LEU A 39 5.88 -24.07 1.91
C LEU A 39 5.91 -23.01 0.81
N ARG A 40 5.28 -21.86 1.05
CA ARG A 40 5.30 -20.73 0.11
C ARG A 40 6.72 -20.21 -0.10
N ARG A 41 7.48 -19.98 0.98
CA ARG A 41 8.89 -19.57 0.92
C ARG A 41 9.70 -20.55 0.09
N HIS A 42 9.56 -21.86 0.36
CA HIS A 42 10.29 -22.89 -0.39
C HIS A 42 9.94 -22.87 -1.88
N LYS A 43 8.64 -22.76 -2.22
CA LYS A 43 8.18 -22.66 -3.61
C LYS A 43 8.73 -21.42 -4.32
N LEU A 44 8.71 -20.25 -3.67
CA LEU A 44 9.24 -19.01 -4.23
C LEU A 44 10.76 -19.07 -4.41
N ALA A 45 11.48 -19.56 -3.40
CA ALA A 45 12.93 -19.75 -3.49
C ALA A 45 13.28 -20.67 -4.66
N LYS A 46 12.64 -21.84 -4.75
CA LYS A 46 12.85 -22.80 -5.83
C LYS A 46 12.56 -22.21 -7.22
N ALA A 47 11.52 -21.39 -7.34
CA ALA A 47 11.19 -20.71 -8.59
C ALA A 47 12.26 -19.67 -8.99
N MET A 48 13.04 -19.18 -8.03
CA MET A 48 14.10 -18.19 -8.24
C MET A 48 15.52 -18.80 -8.22
N ASP A 49 15.68 -20.13 -8.12
CA ASP A 49 16.99 -20.80 -8.00
C ASP A 49 17.94 -20.48 -9.17
N ASN A 50 17.39 -20.25 -10.37
CA ASN A 50 18.17 -19.91 -11.57
C ASN A 50 18.60 -18.43 -11.60
N PHE A 51 18.19 -17.61 -10.64
CA PHE A 51 18.52 -16.19 -10.56
C PHE A 51 19.51 -15.95 -9.43
N PRO A 52 20.80 -15.70 -9.74
CA PRO A 52 21.76 -15.29 -8.71
C PRO A 52 21.33 -13.94 -8.12
N GLY A 53 21.63 -13.72 -6.85
CA GLY A 53 21.25 -12.49 -6.17
C GLY A 53 22.16 -12.13 -5.00
N PRO A 54 21.90 -10.96 -4.38
CA PRO A 54 22.69 -10.49 -3.26
C PRO A 54 22.55 -11.41 -2.03
N PRO A 55 23.51 -11.35 -1.09
CA PRO A 55 23.42 -12.13 0.14
C PRO A 55 22.20 -11.72 0.97
N THR A 56 21.47 -12.71 1.47
CA THR A 56 20.27 -12.48 2.29
C THR A 56 20.59 -12.58 3.78
N HIS A 57 20.10 -11.64 4.57
CA HIS A 57 20.11 -11.78 6.02
C HIS A 57 19.08 -12.86 6.44
N TRP A 58 19.44 -13.73 7.38
CA TRP A 58 18.63 -14.90 7.78
C TRP A 58 17.17 -14.55 8.15
N LEU A 59 16.97 -13.45 8.88
CA LEU A 59 15.64 -12.93 9.25
C LEU A 59 15.11 -11.87 8.28
N PHE A 60 15.83 -10.76 8.10
CA PHE A 60 15.36 -9.58 7.36
C PHE A 60 15.42 -9.71 5.83
N GLY A 61 16.04 -10.76 5.28
CA GLY A 61 16.30 -10.83 3.85
C GLY A 61 17.16 -9.66 3.40
N HIS A 62 16.64 -8.84 2.49
CA HIS A 62 17.25 -7.62 1.99
C HIS A 62 16.70 -6.34 2.64
N ALA A 63 15.73 -6.44 3.56
CA ALA A 63 15.05 -5.28 4.14
C ALA A 63 16.00 -4.26 4.79
N LEU A 64 17.08 -4.73 5.44
CA LEU A 64 18.07 -3.84 6.06
C LEU A 64 18.84 -2.98 5.05
N GLU A 65 19.00 -3.43 3.81
CA GLU A 65 19.60 -2.62 2.75
C GLU A 65 18.55 -1.71 2.09
N ILE A 66 17.30 -2.20 1.94
CA ILE A 66 16.18 -1.43 1.36
C ILE A 66 15.84 -0.20 2.22
N GLN A 67 15.89 -0.35 3.54
CA GLN A 67 15.52 0.70 4.49
C GLN A 67 16.61 1.79 4.66
N LYS A 68 17.80 1.62 4.09
CA LYS A 68 18.86 2.63 4.15
C LYS A 68 18.58 3.77 3.17
N THR A 69 18.97 4.99 3.56
CA THR A 69 19.03 6.13 2.63
C THR A 69 19.95 5.80 1.45
N GLY A 70 19.48 6.03 0.21
CA GLY A 70 20.22 5.67 -1.00
C GLY A 70 20.02 4.21 -1.45
N SER A 71 19.02 3.50 -0.93
CA SER A 71 18.75 2.10 -1.31
C SER A 71 18.43 1.92 -2.80
N LEU A 72 17.90 2.94 -3.49
CA LEU A 72 17.71 2.90 -4.95
C LEU A 72 19.04 2.80 -5.69
N ASP A 73 20.07 3.55 -5.28
CA ASP A 73 21.41 3.43 -5.87
C ASP A 73 22.01 2.05 -5.59
N LYS A 74 21.70 1.48 -4.42
CA LYS A 74 22.07 0.10 -4.10
C LYS A 74 21.39 -0.90 -5.03
N MET A 75 20.11 -0.73 -5.36
CA MET A 75 19.40 -1.56 -6.34
C MET A 75 20.04 -1.48 -7.72
N VAL A 76 20.44 -0.28 -8.15
CA VAL A 76 21.18 -0.08 -9.41
C VAL A 76 22.52 -0.81 -9.37
N SER A 77 23.26 -0.74 -8.26
CA SER A 77 24.52 -1.48 -8.10
C SER A 77 24.34 -3.00 -8.22
N TRP A 78 23.25 -3.55 -7.67
CA TRP A 78 22.91 -4.96 -7.82
C TRP A 78 22.46 -5.31 -9.24
N ALA A 79 21.74 -4.41 -9.92
CA ALA A 79 21.37 -4.58 -11.32
C ALA A 79 22.58 -4.66 -12.27
N HIS A 80 23.68 -3.96 -11.94
CA HIS A 80 24.95 -4.11 -12.66
C HIS A 80 25.66 -5.45 -12.36
N GLN A 81 25.51 -5.98 -11.15
CA GLN A 81 26.14 -7.24 -10.73
C GLN A 81 25.40 -8.48 -11.23
N PHE A 82 24.07 -8.42 -11.26
CA PHE A 82 23.20 -9.52 -11.67
C PHE A 82 22.48 -9.11 -12.95
N PRO A 83 22.80 -9.70 -14.12
CA PRO A 83 22.11 -9.36 -15.36
C PRO A 83 20.61 -9.73 -15.29
N TYR A 84 19.78 -8.96 -15.99
CA TYR A 84 18.34 -9.15 -16.19
C TYR A 84 17.44 -9.04 -14.96
N ALA A 85 17.69 -9.86 -13.93
CA ALA A 85 16.88 -9.93 -12.73
C ALA A 85 17.63 -10.55 -11.54
N PHE A 86 17.21 -10.22 -10.31
CA PHE A 86 17.70 -10.87 -9.09
C PHE A 86 16.57 -11.07 -8.06
N PRO A 87 16.66 -12.09 -7.19
CA PRO A 87 15.70 -12.28 -6.11
C PRO A 87 15.84 -11.18 -5.04
N LEU A 88 14.72 -10.57 -4.67
CA LEU A 88 14.60 -9.61 -3.58
C LEU A 88 13.68 -10.19 -2.50
N TRP A 89 14.05 -10.04 -1.24
CA TRP A 89 13.38 -10.67 -0.11
C TRP A 89 13.14 -9.62 0.96
N VAL A 90 11.91 -9.49 1.43
CA VAL A 90 11.57 -8.62 2.56
C VAL A 90 11.17 -9.51 3.72
N GLY A 91 12.07 -9.66 4.68
CA GLY A 91 11.92 -10.64 5.73
C GLY A 91 11.99 -12.09 5.21
N PRO A 92 11.44 -13.04 5.98
CA PRO A 92 11.60 -14.46 5.66
C PRO A 92 10.54 -15.01 4.68
N PHE A 93 9.41 -14.34 4.45
CA PHE A 93 8.29 -14.97 3.73
C PHE A 93 7.89 -14.27 2.44
N LEU A 94 8.32 -13.03 2.23
CA LEU A 94 7.98 -12.26 1.04
C LEU A 94 9.18 -12.18 0.10
N GLY A 95 9.06 -12.81 -1.07
CA GLY A 95 10.09 -12.85 -2.11
C GLY A 95 9.53 -12.38 -3.45
N PHE A 96 10.31 -11.55 -4.13
CA PHE A 96 10.04 -11.03 -5.47
C PHE A 96 11.23 -11.32 -6.37
N LEU A 97 10.96 -11.48 -7.66
CA LEU A 97 12.00 -11.39 -8.67
C LEU A 97 12.05 -9.94 -9.15
N ASN A 98 13.10 -9.21 -8.79
CA ASN A 98 13.29 -7.83 -9.21
C ASN A 98 13.79 -7.82 -10.66
N ILE A 99 12.99 -7.32 -11.58
CA ILE A 99 13.29 -7.26 -13.03
C ILE A 99 13.53 -5.81 -13.46
N TYR A 100 14.55 -5.58 -14.29
CA TYR A 100 14.97 -4.22 -14.68
C TYR A 100 15.53 -4.16 -16.11
N GLU A 101 15.32 -5.21 -16.90
CA GLU A 101 15.73 -5.27 -18.31
C GLU A 101 14.48 -5.24 -19.22
N PRO A 102 14.50 -4.53 -20.37
CA PRO A 102 13.37 -4.38 -21.29
C PRO A 102 12.64 -5.65 -21.71
N ASP A 103 13.33 -6.72 -22.11
CA ASP A 103 12.71 -7.98 -22.56
C ASP A 103 12.02 -8.70 -21.39
N TYR A 104 12.63 -8.67 -20.20
CA TYR A 104 12.03 -9.20 -18.98
C TYR A 104 10.79 -8.39 -18.57
N ALA A 105 10.89 -7.07 -18.62
CA ALA A 105 9.77 -6.18 -18.34
C ALA A 105 8.62 -6.45 -19.32
N LYS A 106 8.90 -6.56 -20.62
CA LYS A 106 7.90 -6.87 -21.65
C LYS A 106 7.24 -8.22 -21.39
N ALA A 107 8.01 -9.27 -21.07
CA ALA A 107 7.50 -10.62 -20.85
C ALA A 107 6.46 -10.70 -19.70
N VAL A 108 6.55 -9.82 -18.71
CA VAL A 108 5.63 -9.79 -17.56
C VAL A 108 4.57 -8.71 -17.73
N TYR A 109 4.96 -7.45 -17.94
CA TYR A 109 4.06 -6.30 -17.92
C TYR A 109 3.13 -6.21 -19.14
N SER A 110 3.37 -6.96 -20.22
CA SER A 110 2.46 -6.98 -21.39
C SER A 110 1.28 -7.93 -21.25
N ARG A 111 1.26 -8.82 -20.25
CA ARG A 111 0.25 -9.90 -20.14
C ARG A 111 -1.01 -9.50 -19.38
N GLY A 112 -0.95 -8.44 -18.57
CA GLY A 112 -2.06 -8.04 -17.70
C GLY A 112 -2.26 -8.96 -16.50
N ASP A 113 -1.18 -9.59 -16.01
CA ASP A 113 -1.22 -10.37 -14.77
C ASP A 113 -1.71 -9.53 -13.58
N PRO A 114 -2.38 -10.15 -12.59
CA PRO A 114 -2.81 -9.46 -11.38
C PRO A 114 -1.68 -8.76 -10.62
N LYS A 115 -2.05 -7.71 -9.89
CA LYS A 115 -1.11 -7.01 -9.00
C LYS A 115 -0.74 -7.92 -7.82
N ALA A 116 0.50 -7.81 -7.34
CA ALA A 116 0.98 -8.59 -6.19
C ALA A 116 0.14 -8.31 -4.93
N PRO A 117 -0.70 -9.26 -4.46
CA PRO A 117 -1.62 -9.00 -3.35
C PRO A 117 -0.89 -8.67 -2.04
N ASP A 118 0.32 -9.21 -1.86
CA ASP A 118 1.16 -8.96 -0.67
C ASP A 118 1.63 -7.50 -0.52
N VAL A 119 1.50 -6.69 -1.58
CA VAL A 119 1.82 -5.26 -1.59
C VAL A 119 0.55 -4.44 -1.75
N TYR A 120 -0.26 -4.78 -2.75
CA TYR A 120 -1.43 -4.00 -3.12
C TYR A 120 -2.59 -4.12 -2.11
N SER A 121 -2.62 -5.16 -1.26
CA SER A 121 -3.61 -5.27 -0.18
C SER A 121 -3.48 -4.16 0.87
N PHE A 122 -2.29 -3.57 1.06
CA PHE A 122 -2.07 -2.51 2.04
C PHE A 122 -2.82 -1.22 1.69
N PHE A 123 -3.19 -1.04 0.43
CA PHE A 123 -3.98 0.09 -0.06
C PHE A 123 -5.49 -0.06 0.20
N LEU A 124 -5.97 -1.25 0.58
CA LEU A 124 -7.41 -1.53 0.67
C LEU A 124 -8.13 -0.63 1.67
N GLN A 125 -7.53 -0.36 2.83
CA GLN A 125 -8.16 0.51 3.83
C GLN A 125 -8.09 2.00 3.45
N TRP A 126 -7.21 2.37 2.52
CA TRP A 126 -7.06 3.76 2.07
C TRP A 126 -7.90 4.05 0.83
N ILE A 127 -7.60 3.42 -0.31
CA ILE A 127 -8.22 3.70 -1.61
C ILE A 127 -9.21 2.61 -2.05
N GLY A 128 -9.40 1.58 -1.24
CA GLY A 128 -10.33 0.48 -1.54
C GLY A 128 -9.95 -0.32 -2.78
N LYS A 129 -10.95 -1.04 -3.32
CA LYS A 129 -10.83 -1.76 -4.60
C LYS A 129 -11.12 -0.82 -5.78
N GLY A 130 -10.30 0.22 -5.91
CA GLY A 130 -10.31 1.14 -7.05
C GLY A 130 -9.54 0.60 -8.27
N LEU A 131 -9.44 1.40 -9.34
CA LEU A 131 -8.79 0.99 -10.60
C LEU A 131 -7.34 0.49 -10.41
N LEU A 132 -6.60 1.06 -9.44
CA LEU A 132 -5.20 0.69 -9.17
C LEU A 132 -5.05 -0.73 -8.61
N VAL A 133 -6.05 -1.20 -7.85
CA VAL A 133 -6.03 -2.45 -7.07
C VAL A 133 -6.88 -3.54 -7.73
N LEU A 134 -7.93 -3.18 -8.47
CA LEU A 134 -8.80 -4.12 -9.18
C LEU A 134 -8.02 -4.98 -10.18
N GLU A 135 -8.53 -6.18 -10.42
CA GLU A 135 -8.02 -7.16 -11.37
C GLU A 135 -9.15 -7.71 -12.28
N GLY A 136 -8.77 -8.41 -13.35
CA GLY A 136 -9.67 -9.16 -14.21
C GLY A 136 -10.76 -8.31 -14.89
N SER A 137 -11.96 -8.87 -15.00
CA SER A 137 -13.09 -8.26 -15.72
C SER A 137 -13.59 -6.96 -15.09
N LYS A 138 -13.60 -6.87 -13.76
CA LYS A 138 -14.03 -5.66 -13.04
C LYS A 138 -13.04 -4.51 -13.26
N TRP A 139 -11.74 -4.80 -13.27
CA TRP A 139 -10.72 -3.84 -13.68
C TRP A 139 -10.98 -3.33 -15.10
N PHE A 140 -11.21 -4.24 -16.05
CA PHE A 140 -11.43 -3.87 -17.46
C PHE A 140 -12.66 -2.98 -17.62
N GLN A 141 -13.76 -3.30 -16.92
CA GLN A 141 -14.97 -2.47 -16.90
C GLN A 141 -14.69 -1.05 -16.41
N HIS A 142 -14.02 -0.91 -15.26
CA HIS A 142 -13.66 0.40 -14.70
C HIS A 142 -12.67 1.15 -15.60
N ARG A 143 -11.69 0.44 -16.20
CA ARG A 143 -10.73 1.02 -17.14
C ARG A 143 -11.43 1.58 -18.37
N LYS A 144 -12.36 0.81 -18.96
CA LYS A 144 -13.15 1.25 -20.12
C LYS A 144 -13.96 2.50 -19.80
N LEU A 145 -14.58 2.56 -18.63
CA LEU A 145 -15.35 3.72 -18.18
C LEU A 145 -14.47 4.96 -18.00
N LEU A 146 -13.36 4.83 -17.27
CA LEU A 146 -12.52 5.97 -16.88
C LEU A 146 -11.65 6.51 -18.02
N THR A 147 -11.27 5.67 -19.00
CA THR A 147 -10.41 6.10 -20.12
C THR A 147 -11.05 7.25 -20.93
N LEU A 148 -12.39 7.30 -21.00
CA LEU A 148 -13.11 8.39 -21.68
C LEU A 148 -12.88 9.76 -21.03
N GLY A 149 -12.70 9.81 -19.71
CA GLY A 149 -12.43 11.04 -18.97
C GLY A 149 -11.03 11.62 -19.17
N PHE A 150 -10.14 10.88 -19.84
CA PHE A 150 -8.77 11.31 -20.17
C PHE A 150 -8.54 11.41 -21.67
N HIS A 151 -9.62 11.52 -22.47
CA HIS A 151 -9.53 11.79 -23.89
C HIS A 151 -9.06 13.23 -24.15
N ASN A 152 -8.35 13.47 -25.25
CA ASN A 152 -7.74 14.77 -25.56
C ASN A 152 -8.73 15.95 -25.52
N ASP A 153 -9.98 15.74 -25.95
CA ASP A 153 -11.01 16.79 -25.93
C ASP A 153 -11.46 17.17 -24.51
N VAL A 154 -11.32 16.26 -23.55
CA VAL A 154 -11.53 16.54 -22.12
C VAL A 154 -10.32 17.26 -21.52
N LEU A 155 -9.10 16.97 -22.02
CA LEU A 155 -7.86 17.55 -21.50
C LEU A 155 -7.55 18.96 -22.02
N LYS A 156 -8.01 19.32 -23.23
CA LYS A 156 -7.74 20.66 -23.82
C LYS A 156 -8.14 21.83 -22.90
N PRO A 157 -9.34 21.85 -22.27
CA PRO A 157 -9.71 22.90 -21.33
C PRO A 157 -8.83 22.95 -20.07
N TYR A 158 -8.24 21.82 -19.65
CA TYR A 158 -7.42 21.75 -18.43
C TYR A 158 -6.14 22.58 -18.54
N VAL A 159 -5.65 22.88 -19.75
CA VAL A 159 -4.47 23.74 -19.96
C VAL A 159 -4.67 25.12 -19.33
N ALA A 160 -5.88 25.70 -19.43
CA ALA A 160 -6.19 26.98 -18.82
C ALA A 160 -6.16 26.89 -17.28
N VAL A 161 -6.68 25.78 -16.72
CA VAL A 161 -6.65 25.51 -15.27
C VAL A 161 -5.22 25.36 -14.77
N PHE A 162 -4.39 24.55 -15.46
CA PHE A 162 -2.98 24.37 -15.11
C PHE A 162 -2.21 25.69 -15.16
N THR A 163 -2.48 26.54 -16.15
CA THR A 163 -1.84 27.86 -16.25
C THR A 163 -2.23 28.75 -15.07
N SER A 164 -3.51 28.80 -14.72
CA SER A 164 -4.01 29.58 -13.58
C SER A 164 -3.41 29.11 -12.25
N SER A 165 -3.46 27.80 -11.96
CA SER A 165 -2.90 27.24 -10.72
C SER A 165 -1.37 27.37 -10.66
N ALA A 166 -0.66 27.29 -11.80
CA ALA A 166 0.78 27.53 -11.87
C ALA A 166 1.14 29.00 -11.60
N ASN A 167 0.43 29.96 -12.19
CA ASN A 167 0.66 31.39 -11.95
C ASN A 167 0.46 31.73 -10.46
N ALA A 168 -0.61 31.24 -9.83
CA ALA A 168 -0.84 31.45 -8.40
C ALA A 168 0.26 30.86 -7.50
N MET A 169 0.96 29.81 -7.94
CA MET A 169 2.13 29.27 -7.26
C MET A 169 3.36 30.16 -7.50
N LEU A 170 3.57 30.62 -8.74
CA LEU A 170 4.69 31.48 -9.11
C LEU A 170 4.64 32.84 -8.41
N ASP A 171 3.45 33.43 -8.23
CA ASP A 171 3.28 34.68 -7.47
C ASP A 171 3.82 34.54 -6.04
N LYS A 172 3.55 33.39 -5.39
CA LYS A 172 4.10 33.08 -4.05
C LYS A 172 5.61 32.87 -4.07
N TRP A 173 6.13 32.26 -5.13
CA TRP A 173 7.58 32.05 -5.28
C TRP A 173 8.31 33.36 -5.56
N GLU A 174 7.70 34.31 -6.25
CA GLU A 174 8.26 35.64 -6.45
C GLU A 174 8.45 36.35 -5.10
N GLU A 175 7.47 36.27 -4.20
CA GLU A 175 7.59 36.79 -2.83
C GLU A 175 8.70 36.09 -2.05
N LYS A 176 8.73 34.75 -2.03
CA LYS A 176 9.77 33.98 -1.34
C LYS A 176 11.18 34.24 -1.89
N ALA A 177 11.30 34.44 -3.20
CA ALA A 177 12.57 34.72 -3.86
C ALA A 177 13.17 36.07 -3.41
N ARG A 178 12.35 37.05 -3.04
CA ARG A 178 12.82 38.35 -2.51
C ARG A 178 13.59 38.19 -1.19
N GLU A 179 13.38 37.10 -0.46
CA GLU A 179 14.12 36.82 0.78
C GLU A 179 15.56 36.32 0.54
N ASN A 180 15.96 36.05 -0.71
CA ASN A 180 17.28 35.53 -1.10
C ASN A 180 17.72 34.28 -0.31
N LYS A 181 16.76 33.41 0.03
CA LYS A 181 16.98 32.15 0.71
C LYS A 181 16.47 30.99 -0.15
N SER A 182 17.15 29.85 -0.08
CA SER A 182 16.62 28.61 -0.62
C SER A 182 15.38 28.18 0.18
N PHE A 183 14.36 27.70 -0.51
CA PHE A 183 13.15 27.14 0.10
C PHE A 183 12.76 25.83 -0.59
N ASP A 184 12.02 24.98 0.12
CA ASP A 184 11.49 23.73 -0.43
C ASP A 184 10.27 24.00 -1.34
N ILE A 185 10.32 23.47 -2.55
CA ILE A 185 9.26 23.60 -3.55
C ILE A 185 8.27 22.43 -3.52
N PHE A 186 8.60 21.31 -2.87
CA PHE A 186 7.84 20.06 -2.95
C PHE A 186 6.39 20.25 -2.47
N CYS A 187 6.23 20.89 -1.31
CA CYS A 187 4.92 21.21 -0.76
C CYS A 187 4.14 22.17 -1.65
N ASP A 188 4.77 23.22 -2.19
CA ASP A 188 4.09 24.22 -3.02
C ASP A 188 3.58 23.59 -4.33
N VAL A 189 4.42 22.78 -5.00
CA VAL A 189 4.05 22.03 -6.21
C VAL A 189 2.95 21.01 -5.90
N GLY A 190 3.04 20.32 -4.76
CA GLY A 190 2.03 19.36 -4.32
C GLY A 190 0.65 19.98 -4.12
N HIS A 191 0.59 21.16 -3.49
CA HIS A 191 -0.65 21.93 -3.37
C HIS A 191 -1.18 22.35 -4.75
N MET A 192 -0.35 22.94 -5.60
CA MET A 192 -0.75 23.35 -6.95
C MET A 192 -1.28 22.17 -7.80
N ALA A 193 -0.64 21.00 -7.70
CA ALA A 193 -1.09 19.79 -8.37
C ALA A 193 -2.44 19.28 -7.84
N LEU A 194 -2.65 19.32 -6.52
CA LEU A 194 -3.92 18.94 -5.90
C LEU A 194 -5.05 19.90 -6.32
N ASP A 195 -4.82 21.21 -6.30
CA ASP A 195 -5.79 22.22 -6.74
C ASP A 195 -6.20 21.99 -8.20
N SER A 196 -5.20 21.83 -9.07
CA SER A 196 -5.38 21.55 -10.49
C SER A 196 -6.19 20.28 -10.72
N LEU A 197 -5.86 19.20 -10.01
CA LEU A 197 -6.58 17.93 -10.09
C LEU A 197 -8.05 18.11 -9.67
N MET A 198 -8.32 18.75 -8.53
CA MET A 198 -9.67 18.97 -8.04
C MET A 198 -10.52 19.80 -9.00
N LYS A 199 -9.96 20.89 -9.56
CA LYS A 199 -10.64 21.74 -10.54
C LYS A 199 -10.93 20.98 -11.84
N CYS A 200 -9.96 20.21 -12.35
CA CYS A 200 -10.08 19.51 -13.62
C CYS A 200 -11.02 18.30 -13.54
N THR A 201 -10.78 17.37 -12.60
CA THR A 201 -11.41 16.05 -12.60
C THR A 201 -12.57 15.92 -11.62
N PHE A 202 -12.65 16.77 -10.60
CA PHE A 202 -13.69 16.73 -9.57
C PHE A 202 -14.65 17.93 -9.61
N GLY A 203 -14.49 18.83 -10.59
CA GLY A 203 -15.40 19.96 -10.80
C GLY A 203 -15.37 21.01 -9.69
N LYS A 204 -14.27 21.09 -8.92
CA LYS A 204 -14.10 22.13 -7.90
C LYS A 204 -14.11 23.51 -8.56
N GLY A 205 -14.86 24.44 -7.96
CA GLY A 205 -14.89 25.84 -8.41
C GLY A 205 -13.57 26.58 -8.16
N ASP A 206 -13.53 27.86 -8.53
CA ASP A 206 -12.29 28.65 -8.51
C ASP A 206 -11.88 29.20 -7.14
N SER A 207 -12.44 28.66 -6.04
CA SER A 207 -12.16 29.13 -4.68
C SER A 207 -10.77 28.75 -4.14
N GLY A 208 -9.93 28.11 -4.97
CA GLY A 208 -8.59 27.65 -4.60
C GLY A 208 -8.59 26.58 -3.49
N LEU A 209 -7.42 26.36 -2.89
CA LEU A 209 -7.29 25.41 -1.78
C LEU A 209 -7.72 26.03 -0.45
N SER A 210 -8.63 25.35 0.21
CA SER A 210 -9.03 25.55 1.59
C SER A 210 -8.08 24.84 2.55
N TYR A 211 -8.19 25.18 3.83
CA TYR A 211 -7.52 24.46 4.91
C TYR A 211 -7.78 22.94 4.89
N ARG A 212 -8.99 22.51 4.49
CA ARG A 212 -9.33 21.08 4.39
C ARG A 212 -8.53 20.37 3.29
N ASP A 213 -8.22 21.05 2.19
CA ASP A 213 -7.45 20.48 1.09
C ASP A 213 -5.97 20.33 1.47
N SER A 214 -5.40 21.33 2.17
CA SER A 214 -4.04 21.22 2.72
C SER A 214 -3.92 20.10 3.76
N SER A 215 -4.92 19.93 4.63
CA SER A 215 -4.98 18.81 5.58
C SER A 215 -5.02 17.45 4.86
N TYR A 216 -5.80 17.35 3.76
CA TYR A 216 -5.83 16.17 2.92
C TYR A 216 -4.48 15.88 2.26
N TYR A 217 -3.79 16.89 1.74
CA TYR A 217 -2.44 16.73 1.17
C TYR A 217 -1.45 16.13 2.20
N GLN A 218 -1.43 16.66 3.43
CA GLN A 218 -0.60 16.11 4.51
C GLN A 218 -0.99 14.67 4.85
N THR A 219 -2.30 14.38 4.88
CA THR A 219 -2.83 13.03 5.11
C THR A 219 -2.33 12.04 4.06
N VAL A 220 -2.31 12.43 2.78
CA VAL A 220 -1.78 11.59 1.68
C VAL A 220 -0.27 11.35 1.83
N ALA A 221 0.50 12.36 2.24
CA ALA A 221 1.92 12.22 2.51
C ALA A 221 2.18 11.21 3.65
N ASP A 222 1.42 11.31 4.74
CA ASP A 222 1.48 10.38 5.88
C ASP A 222 1.10 8.95 5.45
N LEU A 223 0.01 8.79 4.70
CA LEU A 223 -0.42 7.47 4.21
C LEU A 223 0.62 6.82 3.31
N THR A 224 1.21 7.59 2.39
CA THR A 224 2.25 7.10 1.47
C THR A 224 3.49 6.66 2.24
N LEU A 225 3.93 7.45 3.23
CA LEU A 225 5.04 7.10 4.11
C LEU A 225 4.78 5.80 4.87
N LEU A 226 3.61 5.68 5.50
CA LEU A 226 3.26 4.51 6.30
C LEU A 226 3.10 3.25 5.42
N VAL A 227 2.53 3.36 4.23
CA VAL A 227 2.44 2.24 3.29
C VAL A 227 3.83 1.80 2.84
N GLN A 228 4.71 2.74 2.48
CA GLN A 228 6.08 2.41 2.10
C GLN A 228 6.85 1.72 3.24
N GLN A 229 6.77 2.26 4.45
CA GLN A 229 7.36 1.64 5.64
C GLN A 229 6.79 0.24 5.91
N ARG A 230 5.48 0.03 5.68
CA ARG A 230 4.85 -1.29 5.78
C ARG A 230 5.35 -2.26 4.73
N ILE A 231 5.55 -1.82 3.49
CA ILE A 231 6.11 -2.65 2.41
C ILE A 231 7.50 -3.16 2.81
N ASP A 232 8.35 -2.28 3.33
CA ASP A 232 9.74 -2.59 3.65
C ASP A 232 9.92 -3.29 5.01
N SER A 233 8.88 -3.33 5.85
CA SER A 233 8.92 -3.87 7.21
C SER A 233 8.09 -5.14 7.36
N PHE A 234 8.72 -6.30 7.27
CA PHE A 234 8.02 -7.60 7.27
C PHE A 234 7.15 -7.85 8.52
N GLN A 235 7.51 -7.27 9.67
CA GLN A 235 6.72 -7.35 10.91
C GLN A 235 5.32 -6.73 10.79
N TYR A 236 5.11 -5.85 9.80
CA TYR A 236 3.84 -5.16 9.53
C TYR A 236 3.00 -5.81 8.42
N HIS A 237 3.47 -6.90 7.80
CA HIS A 237 2.75 -7.54 6.70
C HIS A 237 1.50 -8.30 7.14
N ASN A 238 1.49 -8.84 8.36
CA ASN A 238 0.30 -9.49 8.90
C ASN A 238 -0.74 -8.46 9.34
N ASP A 239 -1.91 -8.43 8.68
CA ASP A 239 -2.98 -7.47 8.98
C ASP A 239 -3.39 -7.45 10.46
N PHE A 240 -3.62 -8.61 11.07
CA PHE A 240 -4.08 -8.70 12.46
C PHE A 240 -3.07 -8.05 13.42
N ILE A 241 -1.78 -8.37 13.26
CA ILE A 241 -0.71 -7.77 14.07
C ILE A 241 -0.56 -6.28 13.72
N TYR A 242 -0.69 -5.89 12.46
CA TYR A 242 -0.50 -4.52 12.03
C TYR A 242 -1.50 -3.57 12.69
N TRP A 243 -2.80 -3.93 12.72
CA TRP A 243 -3.87 -3.07 13.24
C TRP A 243 -3.75 -2.78 14.75
N ILE A 244 -3.09 -3.65 15.51
CA ILE A 244 -2.82 -3.43 16.94
C ILE A 244 -1.54 -2.63 17.21
N THR A 245 -0.72 -2.34 16.20
CA THR A 245 0.49 -1.51 16.37
C THR A 245 0.14 -0.02 16.36
N PRO A 246 0.97 0.85 16.99
CA PRO A 246 0.83 2.30 16.85
C PRO A 246 0.88 2.76 15.39
N HIS A 247 1.73 2.11 14.58
CA HIS A 247 1.89 2.40 13.15
C HIS A 247 0.60 2.11 12.37
N GLY A 248 -0.02 0.94 12.59
CA GLY A 248 -1.29 0.60 11.96
C GLY A 248 -2.45 1.48 12.42
N ARG A 249 -2.51 1.85 13.70
CA ARG A 249 -3.51 2.80 14.21
C ARG A 249 -3.38 4.18 13.58
N ARG A 250 -2.17 4.72 13.46
CA ARG A 250 -1.91 6.00 12.77
C ARG A 250 -2.37 5.93 11.31
N PHE A 251 -2.07 4.82 10.63
CA PHE A 251 -2.53 4.61 9.26
C PHE A 251 -4.06 4.59 9.14
N LEU A 252 -4.78 3.91 10.03
CA LEU A 252 -6.25 3.90 10.03
C LEU A 252 -6.85 5.29 10.31
N GLN A 253 -6.26 6.07 11.21
CA GLN A 253 -6.67 7.46 11.46
C GLN A 253 -6.48 8.33 10.22
N ALA A 254 -5.35 8.19 9.53
CA ALA A 254 -5.10 8.91 8.29
C ALA A 254 -6.04 8.44 7.16
N CYS A 255 -6.40 7.14 7.11
CA CYS A 255 -7.40 6.64 6.15
C CYS A 255 -8.75 7.32 6.38
N GLN A 256 -9.19 7.44 7.64
CA GLN A 256 -10.45 8.11 7.97
C GLN A 256 -10.42 9.58 7.52
N ALA A 257 -9.33 10.31 7.80
CA ALA A 257 -9.19 11.69 7.35
C ALA A 257 -9.23 11.84 5.81
N ALA A 258 -8.66 10.86 5.07
CA ALA A 258 -8.74 10.83 3.62
C ALA A 258 -10.16 10.53 3.10
N HIS A 259 -10.89 9.63 3.77
CA HIS A 259 -12.29 9.32 3.45
C HIS A 259 -13.21 10.51 3.69
N ASP A 260 -13.03 11.22 4.81
CA ASP A 260 -13.80 12.42 5.15
C ASP A 260 -13.67 13.52 4.08
N HIS A 261 -12.49 13.63 3.45
CA HIS A 261 -12.26 14.58 2.36
C HIS A 261 -12.92 14.15 1.04
N THR A 262 -12.84 12.86 0.70
CA THR A 262 -13.30 12.34 -0.59
C THR A 262 -14.79 11.99 -0.61
N GLY A 263 -15.47 12.01 0.54
CA GLY A 263 -16.86 11.56 0.68
C GLY A 263 -17.03 10.05 0.44
N ALA A 264 -15.92 9.30 0.45
CA ALA A 264 -15.95 7.84 0.33
C ALA A 264 -16.48 7.23 1.64
N PRO A 265 -17.39 6.23 1.58
CA PRO A 265 -17.83 5.54 2.79
C PRO A 265 -16.63 4.87 3.47
N SER A 266 -16.52 5.03 4.79
CA SER A 266 -15.54 4.32 5.61
C SER A 266 -15.69 2.81 5.40
N CYS A 267 -14.56 2.10 5.30
CA CYS A 267 -14.48 0.70 4.91
C CYS A 267 -15.25 -0.22 5.88
N GLY A 268 -16.54 -0.42 5.61
CA GLY A 268 -17.44 -1.37 6.28
C GLY A 268 -18.66 -1.75 5.44
N ALA A 269 -18.73 -1.31 4.18
CA ALA A 269 -19.90 -1.48 3.28
C ALA A 269 -19.58 -2.27 1.98
N TYR A 270 -18.56 -3.13 1.98
CA TYR A 270 -18.29 -4.09 0.90
C TYR A 270 -17.76 -5.42 1.43
#